data_AF-A0A5C1YSU9-F1
#
_entry.id   AF-A0A5C1YSU9-F1
#
_cell.length_a   1.000
_cell.length_b   1.000
_cell.length_c   1.000
_cell.angle_alpha   90.00
_cell.angle_beta   90.00
_cell.angle_gamma   90.00
#
_symmetry.space_group_name_H-M   'P 1'
#
loop_
_entity.id
_entity.type
_entity.pdbx_description
1 polymer ?
#
loop_
_entity_poly.entity_id
_entity_poly.type
_entity_poly.pdbx_seq_one_letter_code
_entity_poly.pdbx_strand_id
1 'polypeptide(L)'
;MPPRKPPAARKTPRPPLYTRMTAAARAVARHTIRTHIRECLQRGPHAVLELRRGIAQPMLGAFHVMLEEMVRAGEIASIGHGVYVQVPWMPQTVPVEASPLADLVLATLADTTRPGHTVAQLAQALALTHAQVQAALASLETMGLIEPGRGAGQYRPASPRMAAHIRRGARERVFADVAGHDTPVLDGEVGDE
;
A
#
# COMPACT_ATOMS: atom_id res chain seq x y z
N MET A 1 43.31 17.97 24.40
CA MET A 1 42.44 16.84 24.00
C MET A 1 41.76 17.19 22.70
N PRO A 2 41.97 16.47 21.58
CA PRO A 2 41.18 16.70 20.38
C PRO A 2 39.75 16.16 20.57
N PRO A 3 38.72 16.83 20.01
CA PRO A 3 37.33 16.37 20.13
C PRO A 3 37.14 15.06 19.36
N ARG A 4 36.54 14.06 20.04
CA ARG A 4 36.15 12.78 19.43
C ARG A 4 35.12 13.04 18.32
N LYS A 5 35.44 12.63 17.09
CA LYS A 5 34.47 12.57 15.97
C LYS A 5 33.25 11.76 16.43
N PRO A 6 32.01 12.26 16.21
CA PRO A 6 30.82 11.47 16.49
C PRO A 6 30.83 10.21 15.61
N PRO A 7 30.37 9.05 16.12
CA PRO A 7 30.31 7.83 15.34
C PRO A 7 29.41 8.05 14.13
N ALA A 8 29.90 7.69 12.94
CA ALA A 8 29.13 7.75 11.70
C ALA A 8 27.79 7.02 11.91
N ALA A 9 26.68 7.71 11.64
CA ALA A 9 25.34 7.13 11.73
C ALA A 9 25.33 5.78 10.98
N ARG A 10 25.05 4.69 11.70
CA ARG A 10 24.88 3.36 11.11
C ARG A 10 23.81 3.49 10.02
N LYS A 11 24.24 3.49 8.75
CA LYS A 11 23.32 3.43 7.61
C LYS A 11 22.53 2.15 7.76
N THR A 12 21.24 2.27 8.09
CA THR A 12 20.34 1.12 8.13
C THR A 12 20.38 0.48 6.75
N PRO A 13 20.73 -0.82 6.64
CA PRO A 13 20.83 -1.47 5.34
C PRO A 13 19.51 -1.34 4.60
N ARG A 14 19.55 -0.89 3.34
CA ARG A 14 18.34 -0.85 2.52
C ARG A 14 17.85 -2.28 2.27
N PRO A 15 16.53 -2.53 2.34
CA PRO A 15 15.98 -3.84 1.98
C PRO A 15 16.37 -4.19 0.53
N PRO A 16 16.81 -5.43 0.24
CA PRO A 16 17.13 -5.83 -1.13
C PRO A 16 15.85 -5.92 -1.97
N LEU A 17 15.97 -5.61 -3.26
CA LEU A 17 14.92 -5.92 -4.23
C LEU A 17 14.75 -7.44 -4.35
N TYR A 18 13.53 -7.92 -4.59
CA TYR A 18 13.27 -9.36 -4.74
C TYR A 18 14.18 -10.04 -5.79
N THR A 19 14.39 -9.38 -6.93
CA THR A 19 15.25 -9.85 -8.02
C THR A 19 16.72 -10.01 -7.62
N ARG A 20 17.16 -9.32 -6.56
CA ARG A 20 18.52 -9.40 -6.01
C ARG A 20 18.65 -10.36 -4.83
N MET A 21 17.55 -10.95 -4.37
CA MET A 21 17.59 -11.99 -3.33
C MET A 21 18.10 -13.31 -3.92
N THR A 22 18.89 -14.05 -3.14
CA THR A 22 19.30 -15.42 -3.47
C THR A 22 18.11 -16.37 -3.42
N ALA A 23 18.21 -17.52 -4.10
CA ALA A 23 17.13 -18.52 -4.11
C ALA A 23 16.75 -18.98 -2.69
N ALA A 24 17.75 -19.24 -1.83
CA ALA A 24 17.52 -19.61 -0.44
C ALA A 24 16.81 -18.49 0.34
N ALA A 25 17.22 -17.22 0.17
CA ALA A 25 16.57 -16.09 0.82
C ALA A 25 15.12 -15.89 0.34
N ARG A 26 14.84 -16.12 -0.95
CA ARG A 26 13.47 -16.09 -1.49
C ARG A 26 12.60 -17.20 -0.92
N ALA A 27 13.14 -18.41 -0.76
CA ALA A 27 12.40 -19.53 -0.17
C ALA A 27 12.02 -19.24 1.29
N VAL A 28 12.95 -18.73 2.08
CA VAL A 28 12.69 -18.30 3.46
C VAL A 28 11.66 -17.18 3.49
N ALA A 29 11.86 -16.11 2.71
CA ALA A 29 10.92 -14.98 2.67
C ALA A 29 9.52 -15.42 2.24
N ARG A 30 9.41 -16.33 1.27
CA ARG A 30 8.14 -16.90 0.82
C ARG A 30 7.39 -17.57 1.96
N HIS A 31 8.04 -18.47 2.67
CA HIS A 31 7.43 -19.16 3.80
C HIS A 31 7.04 -18.17 4.90
N THR A 32 7.99 -17.35 5.35
CA THR A 32 7.78 -16.42 6.48
C THR A 32 6.70 -15.38 6.20
N ILE A 33 6.72 -14.73 5.03
CA ILE A 33 5.75 -13.67 4.71
C ILE A 33 4.35 -14.25 4.54
N ARG A 34 4.20 -15.39 3.85
CA ARG A 34 2.87 -15.99 3.65
C ARG A 34 2.26 -16.44 4.97
N THR A 35 3.03 -17.05 5.86
CA THR A 35 2.59 -17.40 7.22
C THR A 35 2.14 -16.16 7.97
N HIS A 36 2.95 -15.10 7.97
CA HIS A 36 2.61 -13.82 8.61
C HIS A 36 1.31 -13.20 8.07
N ILE A 37 1.13 -13.16 6.74
CA ILE A 37 -0.07 -12.61 6.12
C ILE A 37 -1.31 -13.42 6.55
N ARG A 38 -1.23 -14.76 6.54
CA ARG A 38 -2.35 -15.61 6.97
C ARG A 38 -2.71 -15.37 8.43
N GLU A 39 -1.73 -15.33 9.33
CA GLU A 39 -1.95 -15.04 10.76
C GLU A 39 -2.57 -13.65 10.99
N CYS A 40 -2.20 -12.66 10.19
CA CYS A 40 -2.86 -11.36 10.22
C CYS A 40 -4.31 -11.46 9.75
N LEU A 41 -4.55 -12.03 8.57
CA LEU A 41 -5.88 -12.04 7.96
C LEU A 41 -6.89 -12.96 8.66
N GLN A 42 -6.43 -13.94 9.45
CA GLN A 42 -7.28 -14.70 10.37
C GLN A 42 -7.98 -13.81 11.41
N ARG A 43 -7.40 -12.64 11.73
CA ARG A 43 -7.98 -11.65 12.66
C ARG A 43 -8.89 -10.64 11.96
N GLY A 44 -9.20 -10.87 10.68
CA GLY A 44 -10.04 -10.04 9.84
C GLY A 44 -9.25 -9.19 8.82
N PRO A 45 -9.93 -8.25 8.14
CA PRO A 45 -9.33 -7.40 7.12
C PRO A 45 -8.17 -6.57 7.66
N HIS A 46 -7.13 -6.38 6.84
CA HIS A 46 -5.96 -5.56 7.16
C HIS A 46 -5.56 -4.69 5.98
N ALA A 47 -5.09 -3.48 6.28
CA ALA A 47 -4.48 -2.64 5.26
C ALA A 47 -3.10 -3.18 4.85
N VAL A 48 -2.71 -2.93 3.61
CA VAL A 48 -1.46 -3.45 3.02
C VAL A 48 -0.21 -3.02 3.79
N LEU A 49 -0.20 -1.80 4.36
CA LEU A 49 0.90 -1.33 5.20
C LEU A 49 0.91 -1.96 6.59
N GLU A 50 -0.24 -2.41 7.10
CA GLU A 50 -0.32 -3.16 8.36
C GLU A 50 0.26 -4.56 8.18
N LEU A 51 -0.12 -5.24 7.08
CA LEU A 51 0.46 -6.52 6.68
C LEU A 51 1.98 -6.43 6.46
N ARG A 52 2.47 -5.27 6.03
CA ARG A 52 3.90 -5.04 5.80
C ARG A 52 4.69 -4.77 7.08
N ARG A 53 4.07 -4.18 8.11
CA ARG A 53 4.77 -3.66 9.31
C ARG A 53 5.50 -4.75 10.11
N GLY A 54 5.00 -5.99 10.09
CA GLY A 54 5.60 -7.12 10.81
C GLY A 54 6.77 -7.82 10.08
N ILE A 55 7.09 -7.40 8.86
CA ILE A 55 8.06 -8.12 8.01
C ILE A 55 9.47 -7.57 8.22
N ALA A 56 10.43 -8.47 8.48
CA ALA A 56 11.82 -8.11 8.65
C ALA A 56 12.41 -7.43 7.40
N GLN A 57 13.25 -6.40 7.60
CA GLN A 57 13.83 -5.61 6.51
C GLN A 57 14.44 -6.44 5.37
N PRO A 58 15.22 -7.52 5.62
CA PRO A 58 15.81 -8.32 4.54
C PRO A 58 14.80 -8.96 3.59
N MET A 59 13.53 -9.08 4.02
CA MET A 59 12.46 -9.76 3.29
C MET A 59 11.48 -8.79 2.64
N LEU A 60 11.55 -7.48 2.94
CA LEU A 60 10.55 -6.50 2.48
C LEU A 60 10.41 -6.42 0.95
N GLY A 61 11.49 -6.66 0.20
CA GLY A 61 11.44 -6.71 -1.26
C GLY A 61 10.55 -7.84 -1.80
N ALA A 62 10.39 -8.94 -1.06
CA ALA A 62 9.54 -10.07 -1.44
C ALA A 62 8.06 -9.87 -1.13
N PHE A 63 7.70 -8.88 -0.30
CA PHE A 63 6.34 -8.73 0.21
C PHE A 63 5.28 -8.60 -0.89
N HIS A 64 5.47 -7.68 -1.84
CA HIS A 64 4.52 -7.47 -2.94
C HIS A 64 4.34 -8.73 -3.80
N VAL A 65 5.41 -9.48 -4.03
CA VAL A 65 5.39 -10.74 -4.80
C VAL A 65 4.56 -11.78 -4.07
N MET A 66 4.74 -11.92 -2.75
CA MET A 66 3.97 -12.89 -1.97
C MET A 66 2.50 -12.54 -1.90
N LEU A 67 2.18 -11.24 -1.78
CA LEU A 67 0.80 -10.77 -1.79
C LEU A 67 0.15 -11.06 -3.14
N GLU A 68 0.84 -10.79 -4.25
CA GLU A 68 0.38 -11.11 -5.61
C GLU A 68 0.17 -12.61 -5.84
N GLU A 69 1.10 -13.45 -5.38
CA GLU A 69 0.95 -14.91 -5.49
C GLU A 69 -0.24 -15.42 -4.69
N MET A 70 -0.50 -14.87 -3.49
CA MET A 70 -1.65 -15.25 -2.68
C MET A 70 -2.98 -14.81 -3.29
N VAL A 71 -3.02 -13.63 -3.92
CA VAL A 71 -4.17 -13.17 -4.71
C VAL A 71 -4.44 -14.12 -5.88
N ARG A 72 -3.40 -14.43 -6.67
CA ARG A 72 -3.53 -15.33 -7.84
C ARG A 72 -3.95 -16.74 -7.45
N ALA A 73 -3.54 -17.21 -6.28
CA ALA A 73 -3.96 -18.50 -5.73
C ALA A 73 -5.39 -18.50 -5.16
N GLY A 74 -6.07 -17.34 -5.10
CA GLY A 74 -7.40 -17.20 -4.51
C GLY A 74 -7.41 -17.35 -2.99
N GLU A 75 -6.25 -17.24 -2.32
CA GLU A 75 -6.16 -17.35 -0.86
C GLU A 75 -6.62 -16.08 -0.16
N ILE A 76 -6.44 -14.94 -0.82
CA ILE A 76 -6.79 -13.61 -0.33
C ILE A 76 -7.46 -12.79 -1.43
N ALA A 77 -8.27 -11.82 -1.04
CA ALA A 77 -8.92 -10.87 -1.93
C ALA A 77 -8.69 -9.43 -1.44
N SER A 78 -8.82 -8.47 -2.36
CA SER A 78 -8.86 -7.05 -2.03
C SER A 78 -10.31 -6.58 -1.93
N ILE A 79 -10.63 -5.79 -0.90
CA ILE A 79 -12.00 -5.34 -0.58
C ILE A 79 -12.10 -3.80 -0.57
N GLY A 80 -11.31 -3.18 -1.43
CA GLY A 80 -11.05 -1.74 -1.52
C GLY A 80 -9.55 -1.51 -1.72
N HIS A 81 -9.15 -0.36 -2.25
CA HIS A 81 -7.73 -0.11 -2.52
C HIS A 81 -6.88 -0.19 -1.24
N GLY A 82 -5.93 -1.12 -1.25
CA GLY A 82 -5.00 -1.34 -0.15
C GLY A 82 -5.54 -2.11 1.04
N VAL A 83 -6.69 -2.81 0.97
CA VAL A 83 -7.20 -3.64 2.07
C VAL A 83 -7.40 -5.08 1.60
N TYR A 84 -6.83 -6.02 2.36
CA TYR A 84 -6.84 -7.44 2.04
C TYR A 84 -7.60 -8.26 3.08
N VAL A 85 -8.22 -9.36 2.62
CA VAL A 85 -8.96 -10.36 3.44
C VAL A 85 -8.61 -11.78 3.04
N GLN A 86 -8.78 -12.73 3.95
CA GLN A 86 -8.65 -14.16 3.66
C GLN A 86 -9.95 -14.70 3.03
N VAL A 87 -9.82 -15.56 2.02
CA VAL A 87 -10.94 -16.24 1.34
C VAL A 87 -11.20 -17.61 2.01
N PRO A 88 -12.48 -18.05 2.18
CA PRO A 88 -13.71 -17.36 1.79
C PRO A 88 -14.08 -16.25 2.77
N TRP A 89 -14.50 -15.10 2.23
CA TRP A 89 -14.92 -13.94 3.01
C TRP A 89 -16.39 -13.59 2.75
N MET A 90 -17.12 -13.17 3.79
CA MET A 90 -18.45 -12.53 3.73
C MET A 90 -18.49 -11.41 4.78
N PRO A 91 -19.14 -10.23 4.59
CA PRO A 91 -20.35 -9.97 3.79
C PRO A 91 -20.37 -8.67 2.91
N GLN A 92 -21.33 -8.62 1.96
CA GLN A 92 -21.86 -7.47 1.16
C GLN A 92 -20.92 -6.53 0.39
N THR A 93 -19.61 -6.61 0.57
CA THR A 93 -18.64 -5.71 -0.05
C THR A 93 -18.08 -6.35 -1.32
N VAL A 94 -18.14 -5.60 -2.42
CA VAL A 94 -17.75 -6.07 -3.74
C VAL A 94 -16.22 -6.18 -3.78
N PRO A 95 -15.65 -7.35 -4.11
CA PRO A 95 -14.20 -7.46 -4.29
C PRO A 95 -13.76 -6.55 -5.44
N VAL A 96 -12.68 -5.81 -5.23
CA VAL A 96 -12.04 -5.00 -6.26
C VAL A 96 -10.84 -5.75 -6.84
N GLU A 97 -10.44 -5.39 -8.06
CA GLU A 97 -9.21 -5.91 -8.65
C GLU A 97 -8.02 -5.58 -7.73
N ALA A 98 -7.36 -6.62 -7.22
CA ALA A 98 -6.24 -6.46 -6.31
C ALA A 98 -4.99 -6.10 -7.10
N SER A 99 -4.35 -4.98 -6.75
CA SER A 99 -3.08 -4.55 -7.34
C SER A 99 -2.06 -4.26 -6.23
N PRO A 100 -1.35 -5.29 -5.73
CA PRO A 100 -0.41 -5.16 -4.61
C PRO A 100 0.60 -4.02 -4.71
N LEU A 101 1.09 -3.74 -5.91
CA LEU A 101 2.03 -2.64 -6.15
C LEU A 101 1.34 -1.27 -6.09
N ALA A 102 0.20 -1.11 -6.76
CA ALA A 102 -0.57 0.14 -6.72
C ALA A 102 -1.08 0.43 -5.32
N ASP A 103 -1.59 -0.59 -4.63
CA ASP A 103 -2.05 -0.53 -3.25
C ASP A 103 -0.94 -0.07 -2.29
N LEU A 104 0.26 -0.63 -2.42
CA LEU A 104 1.42 -0.21 -1.62
C LEU A 104 1.79 1.24 -1.87
N VAL A 105 1.83 1.67 -3.13
CA VAL A 105 2.17 3.05 -3.51
C VAL A 105 1.11 4.00 -2.98
N LEU A 106 -0.18 3.72 -3.23
CA LEU A 106 -1.30 4.55 -2.79
C LEU A 106 -1.35 4.66 -1.27
N ALA A 107 -1.24 3.54 -0.55
CA ALA A 107 -1.24 3.56 0.92
C ALA A 107 -0.06 4.36 1.49
N THR A 108 1.11 4.31 0.82
CA THR A 108 2.28 5.11 1.23
C THR A 108 2.07 6.60 0.95
N LEU A 109 1.45 6.95 -0.18
CA LEU A 109 1.09 8.34 -0.50
C LEU A 109 0.00 8.90 0.43
N ALA A 110 -0.93 8.05 0.87
CA ALA A 110 -2.01 8.41 1.79
C ALA A 110 -1.55 8.58 3.25
N ASP A 111 -0.33 8.15 3.58
CA ASP A 111 0.29 8.38 4.88
C ASP A 111 0.79 9.84 4.97
N THR A 112 -0.02 10.70 5.57
CA THR A 112 0.03 12.18 5.52
C THR A 112 1.23 12.83 6.23
N THR A 113 2.24 12.06 6.61
CA THR A 113 3.43 12.63 7.27
C THR A 113 4.28 13.49 6.34
N ARG A 114 4.04 13.45 5.01
CA ARG A 114 4.82 14.21 4.02
C ARG A 114 3.94 14.82 2.91
N PRO A 115 4.34 15.96 2.31
CA PRO A 115 3.56 16.69 1.30
C PRO A 115 3.51 16.04 -0.10
N GLY A 116 3.90 14.77 -0.21
CA GLY A 116 4.04 14.03 -1.48
C GLY A 116 5.34 13.23 -1.53
N HIS A 117 5.44 12.29 -2.46
CA HIS A 117 6.65 11.48 -2.66
C HIS A 117 7.08 11.46 -4.12
N THR A 118 8.39 11.43 -4.36
CA THR A 118 8.96 11.17 -5.69
C THR A 118 9.08 9.67 -5.95
N VAL A 119 9.25 9.28 -7.22
CA VAL A 119 9.52 7.90 -7.65
C VAL A 119 10.67 7.27 -6.87
N ALA A 120 11.78 8.01 -6.69
CA ALA A 120 12.95 7.52 -5.98
C ALA A 120 12.68 7.29 -4.49
N GLN A 121 11.89 8.16 -3.86
CA GLN A 121 11.49 8.02 -2.46
C GLN A 121 10.59 6.80 -2.26
N LEU A 122 9.61 6.58 -3.15
CA LEU A 122 8.73 5.42 -3.13
C LEU A 122 9.51 4.12 -3.38
N ALA A 123 10.36 4.09 -4.41
CA ALA A 123 11.17 2.92 -4.75
C ALA A 123 12.05 2.49 -3.55
N GLN A 124 12.67 3.46 -2.89
CA GLN A 124 13.46 3.21 -1.69
C GLN A 124 12.60 2.72 -0.52
N ALA A 125 11.49 3.40 -0.22
CA ALA A 125 10.64 3.09 0.93
C ALA A 125 10.00 1.70 0.82
N LEU A 126 9.64 1.30 -0.40
CA LEU A 126 8.87 0.09 -0.68
C LEU A 126 9.74 -1.09 -1.13
N ALA A 127 11.05 -0.88 -1.31
CA ALA A 127 11.97 -1.88 -1.86
C ALA A 127 11.54 -2.35 -3.26
N LEU A 128 11.18 -1.39 -4.11
CA LEU A 128 10.71 -1.59 -5.49
C LEU A 128 11.69 -1.00 -6.50
N THR A 129 11.58 -1.45 -7.75
CA THR A 129 12.28 -0.79 -8.87
C THR A 129 11.57 0.50 -9.27
N HIS A 130 12.29 1.42 -9.92
CA HIS A 130 11.69 2.65 -10.46
C HIS A 130 10.58 2.32 -11.48
N ALA A 131 10.80 1.32 -12.33
CA ALA A 131 9.83 0.90 -13.34
C ALA A 131 8.52 0.40 -12.69
N GLN A 132 8.62 -0.42 -11.63
CA GLN A 132 7.44 -0.86 -10.88
C GLN A 132 6.68 0.31 -10.26
N VAL A 133 7.40 1.28 -9.69
CA VAL A 133 6.77 2.47 -9.10
C VAL A 133 6.11 3.33 -10.17
N GLN A 134 6.75 3.54 -11.33
CA GLN A 134 6.18 4.30 -12.44
C GLN A 134 4.93 3.65 -13.00
N ALA A 135 4.94 2.33 -13.20
CA ALA A 135 3.77 1.59 -13.66
C ALA A 135 2.60 1.69 -12.66
N ALA A 136 2.89 1.56 -11.36
CA ALA A 136 1.90 1.73 -10.31
C ALA A 136 1.32 3.16 -10.27
N LEU A 137 2.16 4.18 -10.37
CA LEU A 137 1.72 5.58 -10.41
C LEU A 137 0.86 5.87 -11.65
N ALA A 138 1.26 5.41 -12.83
CA ALA A 138 0.49 5.60 -14.06
C ALA A 138 -0.91 4.95 -13.98
N SER A 139 -0.99 3.75 -13.38
CA SER A 139 -2.27 3.08 -13.13
C SER A 139 -3.14 3.88 -12.15
N LEU A 140 -2.58 4.33 -11.02
CA LEU A 140 -3.30 5.12 -10.01
C LEU A 140 -3.78 6.48 -10.55
N GLU A 141 -2.99 7.11 -11.42
CA GLU A 141 -3.33 8.38 -12.08
C GLU A 141 -4.48 8.17 -13.07
N THR A 142 -4.45 7.09 -13.86
CA THR A 142 -5.55 6.72 -14.77
C THR A 142 -6.86 6.47 -14.01
N MET A 143 -6.77 5.92 -12.79
CA MET A 143 -7.92 5.71 -11.91
C MET A 143 -8.37 6.98 -11.16
N GLY A 144 -7.70 8.12 -11.33
CA GLY A 144 -8.02 9.37 -10.63
C GLY A 144 -7.69 9.37 -9.14
N LEU A 145 -6.88 8.42 -8.66
CA LEU A 145 -6.59 8.24 -7.23
C LEU A 145 -5.39 9.06 -6.75
N ILE A 146 -4.57 9.56 -7.67
CA ILE A 146 -3.42 10.40 -7.38
C ILE A 146 -3.33 11.55 -8.37
N GLU A 147 -2.60 12.58 -7.98
CA GLU A 147 -2.30 13.74 -8.81
C GLU A 147 -0.86 14.24 -8.56
N PRO A 148 -0.34 15.11 -9.43
CA PRO A 148 0.93 15.80 -9.19
C PRO A 148 0.93 16.55 -7.85
N GLY A 149 2.01 16.37 -7.08
CA GLY A 149 2.28 17.10 -5.85
C GLY A 149 2.80 18.51 -6.10
N ARG A 150 3.01 19.27 -5.01
CA ARG A 150 3.51 20.66 -5.08
C ARG A 150 4.97 20.76 -5.54
N GLY A 151 5.77 19.73 -5.29
CA GLY A 151 7.17 19.68 -5.72
C GLY A 151 7.34 18.95 -7.05
N ALA A 152 8.38 19.33 -7.80
CA ALA A 152 8.70 18.70 -9.09
C ALA A 152 8.84 17.17 -8.95
N GLY A 153 8.08 16.43 -9.76
CA GLY A 153 8.09 14.97 -9.79
C GLY A 153 7.55 14.29 -8.54
N GLN A 154 6.79 15.02 -7.70
CA GLN A 154 6.09 14.46 -6.55
C GLN A 154 4.68 14.03 -6.94
N TYR A 155 4.15 13.05 -6.23
CA TYR A 155 2.77 12.57 -6.33
C TYR A 155 2.10 12.66 -4.96
N ARG A 156 0.78 12.83 -4.94
CA ARG A 156 -0.07 12.84 -3.75
C ARG A 156 -1.44 12.22 -4.06
N PRO A 157 -2.21 11.80 -3.05
CA PRO A 157 -3.61 11.42 -3.27
C PRO A 157 -4.41 12.58 -3.86
N ALA A 158 -5.32 12.31 -4.80
CA ALA A 158 -6.10 13.34 -5.51
C ALA A 158 -6.99 14.21 -4.60
N SER A 159 -7.39 13.72 -3.42
CA SER A 159 -8.06 14.55 -2.43
C SER A 159 -7.69 14.18 -0.98
N PRO A 160 -7.67 15.16 -0.05
CA PRO A 160 -7.50 14.90 1.37
C PRO A 160 -8.60 13.98 1.95
N ARG A 161 -9.83 14.06 1.41
CA ARG A 161 -10.97 13.22 1.78
C ARG A 161 -10.70 11.77 1.41
N MET A 162 -10.26 11.49 0.19
CA MET A 162 -9.86 10.14 -0.23
C MET A 162 -8.75 9.58 0.67
N ALA A 163 -7.71 10.38 0.96
CA ALA A 163 -6.67 9.95 1.88
C ALA A 163 -7.25 9.61 3.27
N ALA A 164 -8.24 10.39 3.74
CA ALA A 164 -8.96 10.09 4.97
C ALA A 164 -9.81 8.81 4.87
N HIS A 165 -10.47 8.54 3.75
CA HIS A 165 -11.24 7.32 3.53
C HIS A 165 -10.35 6.07 3.49
N ILE A 166 -9.19 6.12 2.82
CA ILE A 166 -8.22 5.01 2.82
C ILE A 166 -7.75 4.72 4.26
N ARG A 167 -7.45 5.77 5.04
CA ARG A 167 -7.09 5.62 6.47
C ARG A 167 -8.24 5.12 7.33
N ARG A 168 -9.45 5.62 7.08
CA ARG A 168 -10.66 5.25 7.84
C ARG A 168 -11.04 3.81 7.56
N GLY A 169 -11.00 3.37 6.30
CA GLY A 169 -11.18 1.97 5.93
C GLY A 169 -10.13 1.07 6.61
N ALA A 170 -8.86 1.47 6.59
CA ALA A 170 -7.81 0.76 7.31
C ALA A 170 -8.06 0.67 8.84
N ARG A 171 -8.50 1.76 9.48
CA ARG A 171 -8.64 1.85 10.95
C ARG A 171 -9.96 1.32 11.50
N GLU A 172 -11.06 1.71 10.88
CA GLU A 172 -12.44 1.43 11.34
C GLU A 172 -13.01 0.17 10.70
N ARG A 173 -12.30 -0.44 9.74
CA ARG A 173 -12.77 -1.62 8.98
C ARG A 173 -14.08 -1.37 8.24
N VAL A 174 -14.31 -0.12 7.81
CA VAL A 174 -15.45 0.32 7.00
C VAL A 174 -14.96 0.60 5.59
N PHE A 175 -15.26 -0.28 4.65
CA PHE A 175 -14.70 -0.24 3.31
C PHE A 175 -15.73 0.31 2.33
N ALA A 176 -15.51 1.55 1.89
CA ALA A 176 -16.30 2.20 0.84
C ALA A 176 -15.52 2.16 -0.48
N ASP A 177 -16.25 2.08 -1.60
CA ASP A 177 -15.66 2.27 -2.91
C ASP A 177 -15.13 3.71 -3.04
N VAL A 178 -13.82 3.84 -3.16
CA VAL A 178 -13.14 5.15 -3.22
C VAL A 178 -13.25 5.76 -4.63
N ALA A 179 -13.55 4.95 -5.66
CA ALA A 179 -13.73 5.39 -7.04
C ALA A 179 -15.17 5.91 -7.30
N GLY A 180 -16.12 5.66 -6.40
CA GLY A 180 -17.54 5.99 -6.58
C GLY A 180 -17.99 7.37 -6.06
N HIS A 181 -17.09 8.23 -5.60
CA HIS A 181 -17.46 9.49 -4.90
C HIS A 181 -17.44 10.77 -5.76
N ASP A 182 -17.75 10.65 -7.06
CA ASP A 182 -17.89 11.78 -8.00
C ASP A 182 -19.35 12.06 -8.43
N THR A 183 -20.33 11.79 -7.57
CA THR A 183 -21.66 12.40 -7.72
C THR A 183 -21.82 13.52 -6.69
N PRO A 184 -21.90 14.80 -7.11
CA PRO A 184 -22.40 15.83 -6.22
C PRO A 184 -23.83 15.43 -5.82
N VAL A 185 -24.06 15.28 -4.53
CA VAL A 185 -25.42 15.38 -3.99
C VAL A 185 -25.87 16.79 -4.34
N LEU A 186 -26.70 16.89 -5.37
CA LEU A 186 -27.44 18.11 -5.63
C LEU A 186 -28.30 18.35 -4.40
N ASP A 187 -28.00 19.43 -3.69
CA ASP A 187 -28.95 20.06 -2.78
C ASP A 187 -30.25 20.29 -3.57
N GLY A 188 -31.27 19.53 -3.21
CA GLY A 188 -32.64 19.69 -3.68
C GLY A 188 -33.48 20.04 -2.48
N GLU A 189 -33.63 21.34 -2.27
CA GLU A 189 -34.56 21.97 -1.34
C GLU A 189 -35.99 21.42 -1.45
N VAL A 190 -36.61 21.26 -0.27
CA VAL A 190 -37.99 21.63 0.09
C VAL A 190 -39.13 21.36 -0.91
N GLY A 191 -40.06 20.52 -0.45
CA GLY A 191 -41.44 20.51 -0.91
C GLY A 191 -42.32 19.81 0.12
N ASP A 192 -42.83 20.57 1.09
CA ASP A 192 -44.03 20.22 1.84
C ASP A 192 -45.21 20.13 0.86
N GLU A 193 -45.93 19.00 0.86
CA GLU A 193 -47.40 18.92 0.80
C GLU A 193 -47.87 17.52 1.22
#